data_AF-A0A3S4IE79-F1
#
_entry.id   AF-A0A3S4IE79-F1
#
_cell.length_a   1.000
_cell.length_b   1.000
_cell.length_c   1.000
_cell.angle_alpha   90.00
_cell.angle_beta   90.00
_cell.angle_gamma   90.00
#
_symmetry.space_group_name_H-M   'P 1'
#
loop_
_entity.id
_entity.type
_entity.pdbx_description
1 polymer ?
#
loop_
_entity_poly.entity_id
_entity_poly.type
_entity_poly.pdbx_seq_one_letter_code
_entity_poly.pdbx_strand_id
1 'polypeptide(L)'
;MDIGGDKPVDYLNIPAEANPFLGYRAVRIYEEYASLFTTQLRSILRASAHGNLKIMIPMISSMEEILWVKEKLAEAKQQLRNEHIPFDEKIPTRHYAGSAVGDVHHRSML
;
A
#
# COMPACT_ATOMS: atom_id res chain seq x y z
N MET A 1 5.77 -0.62 -0.52
CA MET A 1 7.19 -0.20 -0.58
C MET A 1 7.31 1.25 -0.15
N ASP A 2 8.04 1.53 0.92
CA ASP A 2 8.22 2.90 1.43
C ASP A 2 9.46 3.55 0.78
N ILE A 3 9.25 4.12 -0.40
CA ILE A 3 10.27 4.78 -1.22
C ILE A 3 9.81 6.19 -1.63
N GLY A 4 10.78 7.06 -1.89
CA GLY A 4 10.61 8.45 -2.28
C GLY A 4 11.96 9.04 -2.70
N GLY A 5 12.04 10.35 -2.94
CA GLY A 5 13.28 10.99 -3.38
C GLY A 5 14.48 10.84 -2.43
N ASP A 6 14.25 10.42 -1.17
CA ASP A 6 15.28 10.09 -0.18
C ASP A 6 15.84 8.66 -0.31
N LYS A 7 15.16 7.79 -1.08
CA LYS A 7 15.53 6.40 -1.35
C LYS A 7 15.44 6.13 -2.86
N PRO A 8 16.37 6.68 -3.68
CA PRO A 8 16.30 6.56 -5.12
C PRO A 8 16.42 5.09 -5.57
N VAL A 9 15.67 4.74 -6.60
CA VAL A 9 15.67 3.41 -7.20
C VAL A 9 15.84 3.58 -8.70
N ASP A 10 16.96 3.14 -9.26
CA ASP A 10 17.39 3.50 -10.63
C ASP A 10 16.37 3.18 -11.75
N TYR A 11 15.48 2.22 -11.54
CA TYR A 11 14.43 1.85 -12.51
C TYR A 11 13.11 2.61 -12.31
N LEU A 12 12.97 3.36 -11.23
CA LEU A 12 11.86 4.28 -10.97
C LEU A 12 12.42 5.67 -11.24
N ASN A 13 12.11 6.25 -12.41
CA ASN A 13 12.55 7.59 -12.81
C ASN A 13 11.87 8.67 -11.95
N ILE A 14 12.09 8.64 -10.64
CA ILE A 14 11.54 9.58 -9.67
C ILE A 14 12.36 10.88 -9.80
N PRO A 15 11.75 12.01 -10.20
CA PRO A 15 12.47 13.26 -10.32
C PRO A 15 12.99 13.72 -8.96
N ALA A 16 14.17 14.34 -8.95
CA ALA A 16 14.71 14.94 -7.73
C ALA A 16 13.84 16.13 -7.31
N GLU A 17 13.31 16.09 -6.09
CA GLU A 17 12.48 17.15 -5.54
C GLU A 17 13.25 18.00 -4.51
N ALA A 18 12.89 19.27 -4.41
CA ALA A 18 13.47 20.19 -3.42
C ALA A 18 13.19 19.75 -1.96
N ASN A 19 12.09 19.02 -1.73
CA ASN A 19 11.81 18.40 -0.44
C ASN A 19 11.28 16.96 -0.60
N PRO A 20 12.18 15.96 -0.59
CA PRO A 20 11.84 14.55 -0.71
C PRO A 20 10.94 13.99 0.40
N PHE A 21 10.73 14.72 1.50
CA PHE A 21 9.87 14.30 2.62
C PHE A 21 8.41 14.77 2.47
N LEU A 22 8.15 15.78 1.63
CA LEU A 22 6.82 16.34 1.41
C LEU A 22 6.26 16.06 0.01
N GLY A 23 7.09 15.58 -0.92
CA GLY A 23 6.68 15.34 -2.31
C GLY A 23 6.32 13.88 -2.66
N TYR A 24 6.82 13.36 -3.78
CA TYR A 24 6.52 12.05 -4.37
C TYR A 24 7.03 10.89 -3.48
N ARG A 25 6.14 10.28 -2.69
CA ARG A 25 6.46 9.13 -1.82
C ARG A 25 5.24 8.24 -1.58
N ALA A 26 5.48 6.96 -1.33
CA ALA A 26 4.49 5.98 -0.89
C ALA A 26 3.21 5.96 -1.78
N VAL A 27 2.02 6.15 -1.19
CA VAL A 27 0.73 5.99 -1.88
C VAL A 27 0.55 6.96 -3.04
N ARG A 28 1.19 8.13 -2.98
CA ARG A 28 1.15 9.14 -4.04
C ARG A 28 1.93 8.73 -5.30
N ILE A 29 2.90 7.83 -5.17
CA ILE A 29 3.62 7.20 -6.30
C ILE A 29 2.83 6.01 -6.84
N TYR A 30 2.04 5.33 -5.99
CA TYR A 30 1.48 4.03 -6.36
C TYR A 30 0.47 4.07 -7.50
N GLU A 31 -0.19 5.20 -7.77
CA GLU A 31 -1.08 5.30 -8.94
C GLU A 31 -0.30 5.18 -10.25
N GLU A 32 0.82 5.89 -10.39
CA GLU A 32 1.70 5.82 -11.56
C GLU A 32 2.38 4.45 -11.69
N TYR A 33 2.63 3.78 -10.56
CA TYR A 33 3.26 2.46 -10.49
C TYR A 33 2.28 1.37 -10.05
N ALA A 34 1.02 1.48 -10.45
CA ALA A 34 -0.06 0.58 -10.00
C ALA A 34 0.25 -0.90 -10.24
N SER A 35 0.93 -1.23 -11.35
CA SER A 35 1.38 -2.59 -11.64
C SER A 35 2.38 -3.14 -10.60
N LEU A 36 3.35 -2.31 -10.18
CA LEU A 36 4.30 -2.66 -9.14
C LEU A 36 3.60 -2.82 -7.78
N PHE A 37 2.66 -1.93 -7.47
CA PHE A 37 1.87 -2.01 -6.24
C PHE A 37 1.05 -3.31 -6.19
N THR A 38 0.34 -3.67 -7.27
CA THR A 38 -0.38 -4.93 -7.39
C THR A 38 0.55 -6.15 -7.23
N THR A 39 1.75 -6.10 -7.81
CA THR A 39 2.75 -7.16 -7.67
C THR A 39 3.18 -7.35 -6.21
N GLN A 40 3.38 -6.26 -5.47
CA GLN A 40 3.69 -6.31 -4.04
C GLN A 40 2.54 -6.88 -3.22
N LEU A 41 1.30 -6.43 -3.46
CA LEU A 41 0.12 -6.93 -2.78
C LEU A 41 -0.04 -8.44 -2.98
N ARG A 42 0.07 -8.92 -4.22
CA ARG A 42 0.01 -10.36 -4.54
C ARG A 42 1.10 -11.15 -3.81
N SER A 43 2.31 -10.61 -3.75
CA SER A 43 3.44 -11.27 -3.06
C SER A 43 3.18 -11.42 -1.56
N ILE A 44 2.67 -10.36 -0.91
CA ILE A 44 2.31 -10.40 0.51
C ILE A 44 1.15 -11.36 0.78
N LEU A 45 0.10 -11.33 -0.06
CA LEU A 45 -1.04 -12.24 0.05
C LEU A 45 -0.60 -13.71 -0.09
N ARG A 46 0.26 -14.03 -1.04
CA ARG A 46 0.81 -15.39 -1.17
C ARG A 46 1.60 -15.82 0.05
N ALA A 47 2.42 -14.92 0.60
CA ALA A 47 3.19 -15.19 1.81
C ALA A 47 2.28 -15.43 3.03
N SER A 48 1.09 -14.82 3.08
CA SER A 48 0.16 -14.99 4.20
C SER A 48 -0.47 -16.37 4.30
N ALA A 49 -0.40 -17.18 3.24
CA ALA A 49 -0.76 -18.60 3.32
C ALA A 49 0.16 -19.40 4.27
N HIS A 50 1.36 -18.88 4.57
CA HIS A 50 2.40 -19.58 5.32
C HIS A 50 2.64 -19.02 6.73
N GLY A 51 1.89 -18.00 7.15
CA GLY A 51 2.08 -17.39 8.46
C GLY A 51 1.17 -16.20 8.73
N ASN A 52 1.22 -15.71 9.97
CA ASN A 52 0.41 -14.59 10.41
C ASN A 52 1.03 -13.25 9.96
N LEU A 53 0.62 -12.79 8.77
CA LEU A 53 1.07 -11.53 8.19
C LEU A 53 0.02 -10.43 8.39
N LYS A 54 0.47 -9.17 8.36
CA LYS A 54 -0.38 -7.98 8.37
C LYS A 54 0.12 -7.02 7.30
N ILE A 55 -0.79 -6.33 6.62
CA ILE A 55 -0.46 -5.31 5.64
C ILE A 55 -0.47 -3.94 6.32
N MET A 56 0.60 -3.17 6.15
CA MET A 56 0.68 -1.79 6.63
C MET A 56 0.86 -0.85 5.43
N ILE A 57 -0.03 0.14 5.34
CA ILE A 57 -0.05 1.15 4.28
C ILE A 57 0.47 2.47 4.87
N PRO A 58 1.70 2.90 4.53
CA PRO A 58 2.28 4.09 5.11
C PRO A 58 1.76 5.36 4.43
N MET A 59 1.78 6.46 5.18
CA MET A 59 1.64 7.83 4.66
C MET A 59 0.32 8.12 3.93
N ILE A 60 -0.80 7.59 4.45
CA ILE A 60 -2.14 7.96 3.98
C ILE A 60 -2.48 9.39 4.46
N SER A 61 -2.99 10.21 3.56
CA SER A 61 -3.37 11.60 3.78
C SER A 61 -4.81 11.92 3.40
N SER A 62 -5.49 11.04 2.65
CA SER A 62 -6.89 11.23 2.26
C SER A 62 -7.72 9.93 2.28
N MET A 63 -9.05 10.07 2.23
CA MET A 63 -9.96 8.93 2.17
C MET A 63 -9.88 8.22 0.81
N GLU A 64 -9.68 8.97 -0.26
CA GLU A 64 -9.53 8.47 -1.63
C GLU A 64 -8.36 7.50 -1.74
N GLU A 65 -7.23 7.82 -1.09
CA GLU A 65 -6.07 6.94 -1.02
C GLU A 65 -6.40 5.60 -0.30
N ILE A 66 -7.22 5.64 0.76
CA ILE A 66 -7.68 4.42 1.44
C ILE A 66 -8.56 3.58 0.52
N LEU A 67 -9.51 4.22 -0.17
CA LEU A 67 -10.43 3.54 -1.08
C LEU A 67 -9.68 2.88 -2.23
N TRP A 68 -8.74 3.60 -2.84
CA TRP A 68 -7.89 3.10 -3.93
C TRP A 68 -7.06 1.89 -3.49
N VAL A 69 -6.44 1.94 -2.31
CA VAL A 69 -5.68 0.78 -1.78
C VAL A 69 -6.60 -0.42 -1.52
N LYS A 70 -7.80 -0.19 -0.99
CA LYS A 70 -8.79 -1.26 -0.77
C LYS A 70 -9.22 -1.90 -2.09
N GLU A 71 -9.44 -1.10 -3.12
CA GLU A 71 -9.77 -1.57 -4.47
C GLU A 71 -8.64 -2.45 -5.02
N LYS A 72 -7.39 -1.97 -4.99
CA LYS A 72 -6.23 -2.74 -5.46
C LYS A 72 -5.99 -4.03 -4.67
N LEU A 73 -6.23 -4.00 -3.37
CA LEU A 73 -6.18 -5.21 -2.55
C LEU A 73 -7.26 -6.22 -2.94
N ALA A 74 -8.49 -5.75 -3.21
CA ALA A 74 -9.58 -6.61 -3.65
C ALA A 74 -9.32 -7.23 -5.03
N GLU A 75 -8.80 -6.44 -5.98
CA GLU A 75 -8.35 -6.91 -7.29
C GLU A 75 -7.29 -8.01 -7.16
N ALA A 76 -6.24 -7.77 -6.37
CA ALA A 76 -5.17 -8.73 -6.15
C ALA A 76 -5.69 -10.05 -5.54
N LYS A 77 -6.58 -9.98 -4.54
CA LYS A 77 -7.23 -11.17 -3.98
C LYS A 77 -8.04 -11.92 -5.03
N GLN A 78 -8.79 -11.20 -5.88
CA GLN A 78 -9.60 -11.84 -6.93
C GLN A 78 -8.74 -12.56 -7.97
N GLN A 79 -7.61 -11.96 -8.38
CA GLN A 79 -6.69 -12.61 -9.30
C GLN A 79 -6.12 -13.91 -8.70
N LEU A 80 -5.69 -13.89 -7.43
CA LEU A 80 -5.19 -15.09 -6.75
C LEU A 80 -6.28 -16.16 -6.61
N ARG A 81 -7.54 -15.78 -6.36
CA ARG A 81 -8.69 -16.71 -6.38
C ARG A 81 -8.84 -17.38 -7.75
N ASN A 82 -8.82 -16.60 -8.83
CA ASN A 82 -8.95 -17.12 -10.19
C ASN A 82 -7.81 -18.07 -10.56
N GLU A 83 -6.60 -17.78 -10.06
CA GLU A 83 -5.40 -18.60 -10.25
C GLU A 83 -5.31 -19.79 -9.28
N HIS A 84 -6.27 -19.95 -8.36
CA HIS A 84 -6.29 -20.98 -7.31
C HIS A 84 -5.05 -20.97 -6.41
N ILE A 85 -4.49 -19.79 -6.17
CA ILE A 85 -3.33 -19.59 -5.30
C ILE A 85 -3.82 -19.29 -3.88
N PRO A 86 -3.37 -20.03 -2.84
CA PRO A 86 -3.80 -19.80 -1.47
C PRO A 86 -3.28 -18.48 -0.90
N PHE A 87 -4.08 -17.84 -0.05
CA PHE A 87 -3.74 -16.67 0.76
C PHE A 87 -4.70 -16.56 1.96
N ASP A 88 -4.34 -15.75 2.97
CA ASP A 88 -5.25 -15.42 4.07
C ASP A 88 -6.30 -14.37 3.64
N GLU A 89 -7.55 -14.80 3.45
CA GLU A 89 -8.68 -13.95 3.09
C GLU A 89 -8.94 -12.83 4.13
N LYS A 90 -8.58 -13.08 5.40
CA LYS A 90 -8.82 -12.18 6.53
C LYS A 90 -7.57 -11.41 6.96
N ILE A 91 -6.54 -11.37 6.11
CA ILE A 91 -5.29 -10.65 6.41
C ILE A 91 -5.58 -9.23 6.92
N PRO A 92 -5.16 -8.88 8.15
CA PRO A 92 -5.43 -7.56 8.69
C PRO A 92 -4.68 -6.47 7.90
N THR A 93 -5.38 -5.38 7.57
CA THR A 93 -4.80 -4.22 6.89
C THR A 93 -4.88 -2.99 7.80
N ARG A 94 -3.76 -2.28 7.98
CA ARG A 94 -3.64 -1.06 8.79
C ARG A 94 -3.04 0.07 7.96
N HIS A 95 -3.35 1.31 8.31
CA HIS A 95 -2.81 2.50 7.67
C HIS A 95 -2.19 3.44 8.72
N TYR A 96 -1.17 4.21 8.33
CA TYR A 96 -0.56 5.27 9.14
C TYR A 96 -0.67 6.61 8.42
N ALA A 97 -1.07 7.67 9.12
CA ALA A 97 -1.26 9.00 8.55
C ALA A 97 0.01 9.86 8.61
N GLY A 98 0.34 10.54 7.51
CA GLY A 98 1.62 11.24 7.33
C GLY A 98 1.77 12.63 7.95
N SER A 99 0.71 13.22 8.49
CA SER A 99 0.74 14.57 9.07
C SER A 99 -0.51 14.81 9.91
N ALA A 100 -0.34 15.22 11.18
CA ALA A 100 -1.28 15.89 12.08
C ALA A 100 -2.75 16.03 11.59
N VAL A 101 -3.45 14.92 11.35
CA VAL A 101 -4.91 14.91 11.32
C VAL A 101 -5.28 14.83 12.80
N GLY A 102 -5.75 15.97 13.33
CA GLY A 102 -6.25 16.04 14.70
C GLY A 102 -7.18 14.88 15.00
N ASP A 103 -7.07 14.38 16.23
CA ASP A 103 -7.86 13.29 16.80
C ASP A 103 -9.24 13.12 16.15
N VAL A 104 -9.36 12.13 15.26
CA VAL A 104 -10.65 11.51 14.98
C VAL A 104 -10.51 10.05 15.33
N HIS A 105 -11.00 9.74 16.53
CA HIS A 105 -11.16 8.43 17.15
C HIS A 105 -10.86 7.22 16.26
N HIS A 106 -9.66 6.70 16.47
CA HIS A 106 -9.26 5.38 16.01
C HIS A 106 -9.94 4.32 16.90
N ARG A 107 -11.19 3.95 16.56
CA ARG A 107 -11.76 2.66 16.95
C ARG A 107 -12.05 1.84 15.71
N SER A 108 -11.26 0.78 15.58
CA SER A 108 -11.58 -0.49 14.93
C SER A 108 -13.03 -0.59 14.45
N MET A 109 -13.25 -0.53 13.15
CA MET A 109 -14.40 -1.14 12.50
C MET A 109 -14.01 -1.70 11.13
N LEU A 110 -14.11 -3.03 11.06
CA LEU A 110 -14.14 -3.94 9.91
C LEU A 110 -12.82 -4.19 9.17
#